data_AF-A0A365NZD2-F1
#
_entry.id   AF-A0A365NZD2-F1
#
_cell.length_a   1.000
_cell.length_b   1.000
_cell.length_c   1.000
_cell.angle_alpha   90.00
_cell.angle_beta   90.00
_cell.angle_gamma   90.00
#
_symmetry.space_group_name_H-M   'P 1'
#
loop_
_entity.id
_entity.type
_entity.pdbx_description
1 polymer ?
#
loop_
_entity_poly.entity_id
_entity_poly.type
_entity_poly.pdbx_seq_one_letter_code
_entity_poly.pdbx_strand_id
1 'polypeptide(L)'
;MKQLNKYFLLLISLGFLVSCKKDDDVTIPPPRDRQEVYDENLSEIETYLQLSYMTLDGDMNVTIDSIPDGGSQVSIWDQTAYPLQYITVKNDLRVSLLTDGRIVDPVDYKLYYIVLNEGGGQTPTSIDSTFTAYKGWNLSNTTVDQNNTGIWFSFPENQISSISGFRQILSVIKTATGSTANSNGTVSYTNFGNVIVFIPSGLAYFNTIRPNVARYKPIAFQIKLLARKQRDHDSDRVLSNYEDLNGNNDFFDDDTDGDKIPNFLDKDDDGDSILTKNELTYDVNGNVILPFDDCDGDGIPNYLDTDPCP
;
A
#
# COMPACT_ATOMS: atom_id res chain seq x y z
N MET A 1 -7.79 -89.59 21.97
CA MET A 1 -9.00 -89.45 22.80
C MET A 1 -8.91 -88.13 23.56
N LYS A 2 -10.00 -87.32 23.49
CA LYS A 2 -10.31 -86.08 24.26
C LYS A 2 -9.40 -84.86 23.92
N GLN A 3 -9.81 -83.83 23.15
CA GLN A 3 -10.98 -82.93 23.21
C GLN A 3 -11.17 -82.40 24.66
N LEU A 4 -10.95 -81.12 24.95
CA LEU A 4 -11.92 -80.04 24.63
C LEU A 4 -11.26 -78.65 24.54
N ASN A 5 -11.48 -78.04 23.38
CA ASN A 5 -11.59 -76.61 23.06
C ASN A 5 -12.88 -76.04 23.73
N LYS A 6 -13.18 -74.75 23.94
CA LYS A 6 -12.87 -73.50 23.22
C LYS A 6 -13.35 -72.31 24.08
N TYR A 7 -12.68 -71.18 23.90
CA TYR A 7 -12.98 -69.84 24.41
C TYR A 7 -14.23 -69.22 23.76
N PHE A 8 -14.95 -68.36 24.48
CA PHE A 8 -15.68 -67.24 23.90
C PHE A 8 -15.46 -65.99 24.76
N LEU A 9 -14.79 -65.01 24.16
CA LEU A 9 -14.45 -63.70 24.73
C LEU A 9 -15.69 -62.81 24.85
N LEU A 10 -15.84 -62.11 25.96
CA LEU A 10 -16.64 -60.89 26.08
C LEU A 10 -15.71 -59.74 26.47
N LEU A 11 -15.33 -58.93 25.47
CA LEU A 11 -14.52 -57.72 25.61
C LEU A 11 -15.45 -56.57 26.05
N ILE A 12 -15.31 -56.10 27.28
CA ILE A 12 -15.94 -54.86 27.77
C ILE A 12 -14.88 -53.76 27.66
N SER A 13 -15.03 -52.92 26.65
CA SER A 13 -14.26 -51.69 26.42
C SER A 13 -14.68 -50.60 27.40
N LEU A 14 -13.86 -50.38 28.43
CA LEU A 14 -14.00 -49.24 29.35
C LEU A 14 -13.29 -48.03 28.72
N GLY A 15 -14.08 -47.15 28.12
CA GLY A 15 -13.61 -45.88 27.58
C GLY A 15 -13.17 -44.93 28.70
N PHE A 16 -11.89 -44.57 28.70
CA PHE A 16 -11.38 -43.43 29.46
C PHE A 16 -11.90 -42.15 28.78
N LEU A 17 -12.95 -41.56 29.35
CA LEU A 17 -13.34 -40.19 29.06
C LEU A 17 -12.36 -39.25 29.77
N VAL A 18 -11.25 -38.94 29.11
CA VAL A 18 -10.43 -37.78 29.47
C VAL A 18 -11.24 -36.54 29.09
N SER A 19 -11.79 -35.90 30.11
CA SER A 19 -12.42 -34.59 30.01
C SER A 19 -11.35 -33.57 29.61
N CYS A 20 -11.33 -33.18 28.33
CA CYS A 20 -10.69 -31.93 27.93
C CYS A 20 -11.39 -30.80 28.69
N LYS A 21 -10.63 -30.06 29.50
CA LYS A 21 -11.09 -28.78 30.03
C LYS A 21 -11.50 -27.93 28.83
N LYS A 22 -12.66 -27.29 28.94
CA LYS A 22 -13.12 -26.27 27.99
C LYS A 22 -11.94 -25.33 27.72
N ASP A 23 -11.59 -25.21 26.45
CA ASP A 23 -10.65 -24.21 25.98
C ASP A 23 -11.06 -22.86 26.54
N ASP A 24 -10.14 -22.21 27.26
CA ASP A 24 -10.31 -20.83 27.70
C ASP A 24 -10.51 -20.00 26.43
N ASP A 25 -11.72 -19.49 26.24
CA ASP A 25 -12.08 -18.63 25.13
C ASP A 25 -11.14 -17.42 25.19
N VAL A 26 -10.14 -17.39 24.31
CA VAL A 26 -9.17 -16.30 24.25
C VAL A 26 -9.95 -15.09 23.74
N THR A 27 -10.46 -14.30 24.68
CA THR A 27 -11.09 -13.02 24.39
C THR A 27 -10.03 -12.09 23.84
N ILE A 28 -9.98 -11.97 22.52
CA ILE A 28 -9.13 -10.98 21.85
C ILE A 28 -9.74 -9.62 22.20
N PRO A 29 -9.02 -8.76 22.95
CA PRO A 29 -9.54 -7.44 23.27
C PRO A 29 -9.81 -6.67 21.97
N PRO A 30 -10.88 -5.83 21.93
CA PRO A 30 -11.15 -5.03 20.75
C PRO A 30 -9.93 -4.14 20.42
N PRO A 31 -9.76 -3.75 19.14
CA PRO A 31 -8.73 -2.80 18.77
C PRO A 31 -8.83 -1.52 19.62
N ARG A 32 -7.70 -0.93 19.97
CA ARG A 32 -7.64 0.36 20.66
C ARG A 32 -8.22 1.47 19.78
N ASP A 33 -8.60 2.58 20.40
CA ASP A 33 -9.03 3.76 19.68
C ASP A 33 -7.90 4.31 18.78
N ARG A 34 -8.26 4.68 17.55
CA ARG A 34 -7.27 5.10 16.54
C ARG A 34 -6.69 6.48 16.83
N GLN A 35 -7.46 7.39 17.40
CA GLN A 35 -6.98 8.73 17.74
C GLN A 35 -6.03 8.65 18.93
N GLU A 36 -6.38 7.89 19.98
CA GLU A 36 -5.50 7.68 21.14
C GLU A 36 -4.15 7.08 20.73
N VAL A 37 -4.17 6.02 19.92
CA VAL A 37 -2.93 5.39 19.43
C VAL A 37 -2.14 6.32 18.53
N TYR A 38 -2.82 7.13 17.71
CA TYR A 38 -2.14 8.11 16.86
C TYR A 38 -1.41 9.17 17.69
N ASP A 39 -2.03 9.71 18.72
CA ASP A 39 -1.42 10.71 19.60
C ASP A 39 -0.15 10.16 20.29
N GLU A 40 -0.20 8.90 20.75
CA GLU A 40 0.98 8.18 21.27
C GLU A 40 2.07 8.02 20.21
N ASN A 41 1.69 7.56 19.01
CA ASN A 41 2.62 7.32 17.90
C ASN A 41 3.28 8.61 17.43
N LEU A 42 2.54 9.71 17.38
CA LEU A 42 3.07 11.02 17.01
C LEU A 42 4.17 11.44 18.00
N SER A 43 3.89 11.35 19.31
CA SER A 43 4.88 11.64 20.36
C SER A 43 6.12 10.74 20.26
N GLU A 44 5.94 9.43 20.01
CA GLU A 44 7.05 8.49 19.83
C GLU A 44 7.91 8.83 18.61
N ILE A 45 7.29 9.17 17.47
CA ILE A 45 8.00 9.57 16.24
C ILE A 45 8.77 10.87 16.47
N GLU A 46 8.12 11.91 17.01
CA GLU A 46 8.77 13.21 17.22
C GLU A 46 9.96 13.10 18.20
N THR A 47 9.80 12.32 19.27
CA THR A 47 10.89 12.02 20.21
C THR A 47 12.05 11.31 19.51
N TYR A 48 11.75 10.30 18.68
CA TYR A 48 12.77 9.57 17.93
C TYR A 48 13.54 10.49 16.97
N LEU A 49 12.85 11.39 16.27
CA LEU A 49 13.45 12.35 15.34
C LEU A 49 14.34 13.38 16.04
N GLN A 50 13.98 13.80 17.26
CA GLN A 50 14.76 14.74 18.06
C GLN A 50 16.01 14.10 18.69
N LEU A 51 15.93 12.81 19.04
CA LEU A 51 17.00 12.09 19.75
C LEU A 51 17.88 11.22 18.85
N SER A 52 17.64 11.22 17.54
CA SER A 52 18.41 10.44 16.57
C SER A 52 19.03 11.34 15.52
N TYR A 53 20.13 10.88 14.92
CA TYR A 53 20.78 11.50 13.77
C TYR A 53 20.89 10.49 12.64
N MET A 54 21.06 10.98 11.41
CA MET A 54 21.19 10.14 10.22
C MET A 54 22.55 10.33 9.55
N THR A 55 23.04 9.25 8.95
CA THR A 55 24.20 9.25 8.04
C THR A 55 23.81 8.59 6.72
N LEU A 56 24.44 9.04 5.64
CA LEU A 56 24.23 8.52 4.28
C LEU A 56 25.54 7.93 3.77
N ASP A 57 25.46 6.74 3.17
CA ASP A 57 26.59 6.17 2.42
C ASP A 57 26.66 6.75 0.99
N GLY A 58 27.63 6.27 0.20
CA GLY A 58 27.82 6.71 -1.19
C GLY A 58 26.66 6.39 -2.13
N ASP A 59 25.79 5.45 -1.76
CA ASP A 59 24.60 5.03 -2.52
C ASP A 59 23.30 5.65 -1.96
N MET A 60 23.45 6.65 -1.08
CA MET A 60 22.37 7.35 -0.40
C MET A 60 21.48 6.41 0.42
N ASN A 61 22.03 5.32 0.96
CA ASN A 61 21.34 4.50 1.97
C ASN A 61 21.49 5.15 3.34
N VAL A 62 20.39 5.21 4.08
CA VAL A 62 20.37 5.82 5.41
C VAL A 62 20.74 4.81 6.49
N THR A 63 21.55 5.27 7.43
CA THR A 63 21.71 4.67 8.76
C THR A 63 21.28 5.70 9.80
N ILE A 64 20.42 5.29 10.73
CA ILE A 64 19.96 6.13 11.83
C ILE A 64 20.48 5.55 13.14
N ASP A 65 21.03 6.42 13.98
CA ASP A 65 21.55 6.09 15.31
C ASP A 65 21.09 7.12 16.34
N SER A 66 21.04 6.70 17.60
CA SER A 66 20.74 7.61 18.72
C SER A 66 21.89 8.59 18.96
N ILE A 67 21.55 9.83 19.30
CA ILE A 67 22.53 10.83 19.74
C ILE A 67 22.96 10.43 21.17
N PRO A 68 24.27 10.17 21.41
CA PRO A 68 24.73 9.82 22.73
C PRO A 68 24.65 11.02 23.68
N ASP A 69 24.63 10.76 24.99
CA ASP A 69 24.70 11.83 26.00
C ASP A 69 25.94 12.71 25.79
N GLY A 70 25.74 14.02 25.63
CA GLY A 70 26.81 14.97 25.30
C GLY A 70 27.31 14.90 23.85
N GLY A 71 26.61 14.17 22.98
CA GLY A 71 26.85 14.14 21.54
C GLY A 71 26.71 15.52 20.88
N SER A 72 27.36 15.69 19.73
CA SER A 72 27.35 16.93 18.94
C SER A 72 26.66 16.78 17.59
N GLN A 73 26.10 15.59 17.33
CA GLN A 73 25.34 15.30 16.12
C GLN A 73 24.09 16.17 16.07
N VAL A 74 23.78 16.69 14.88
CA VAL A 74 22.52 17.40 14.65
C VAL A 74 21.42 16.35 14.49
N SER A 75 20.30 16.55 15.19
CA SER A 75 19.16 15.65 15.14
C SER A 75 18.54 15.61 13.74
N ILE A 76 17.80 14.54 13.45
CA ILE A 76 17.00 14.44 12.21
C ILE A 76 15.99 15.61 12.16
N TRP A 77 15.49 16.02 13.34
CA TRP A 77 14.58 17.15 13.50
C TRP A 77 15.19 18.49 13.07
N ASP A 78 16.44 18.77 13.44
CA ASP A 78 17.07 20.08 13.28
C ASP A 78 17.99 20.20 12.06
N GLN A 79 18.38 19.08 11.44
CA GLN A 79 19.28 19.14 10.28
C GLN A 79 18.64 19.83 9.07
N THR A 80 19.46 20.53 8.30
CA THR A 80 19.00 21.38 7.19
C THR A 80 19.47 20.89 5.81
N ALA A 81 20.33 19.87 5.76
CA ALA A 81 20.83 19.33 4.50
C ALA A 81 19.71 18.61 3.71
N TYR A 82 18.83 17.90 4.43
CA TYR A 82 17.65 17.23 3.89
C TYR A 82 16.45 17.52 4.79
N PRO A 83 15.84 18.72 4.70
CA PRO A 83 14.87 19.18 5.69
C PRO A 83 13.73 18.18 5.95
N LEU A 84 13.42 17.98 7.23
CA LEU A 84 12.25 17.22 7.66
C LEU A 84 10.97 17.92 7.19
N GLN A 85 10.09 17.18 6.53
CA GLN A 85 8.82 17.64 6.02
C GLN A 85 7.68 16.76 6.55
N TYR A 86 6.44 17.17 6.32
CA TYR A 86 5.29 16.33 6.61
C TYR A 86 4.16 16.53 5.60
N ILE A 87 3.36 15.47 5.42
CA ILE A 87 2.05 15.51 4.77
C ILE A 87 1.00 14.95 5.73
N THR A 88 -0.23 15.36 5.55
CA THR A 88 -1.37 14.80 6.28
C THR A 88 -2.19 13.96 5.33
N VAL A 89 -2.47 12.71 5.72
CA VAL A 89 -3.25 11.76 4.91
C VAL A 89 -4.27 11.02 5.77
N LYS A 90 -5.33 10.54 5.12
CA LYS A 90 -6.28 9.62 5.74
C LYS A 90 -5.90 8.17 5.46
N ASN A 91 -6.37 7.26 6.30
CA ASN A 91 -6.17 5.83 6.08
C ASN A 91 -7.01 5.36 4.90
N ASP A 92 -6.36 4.86 3.85
CA ASP A 92 -7.00 4.41 2.61
C ASP A 92 -7.17 2.87 2.56
N LEU A 93 -7.08 2.19 3.71
CA LEU A 93 -7.46 0.78 3.81
C LEU A 93 -8.96 0.60 3.56
N ARG A 94 -9.31 -0.51 2.91
CA ARG A 94 -10.68 -0.79 2.50
C ARG A 94 -11.09 -2.22 2.90
N VAL A 95 -12.35 -2.39 3.28
CA VAL A 95 -13.01 -3.69 3.55
C VAL A 95 -13.58 -4.31 2.27
N SER A 96 -13.91 -3.49 1.28
CA SER A 96 -14.31 -3.87 -0.07
C SER A 96 -13.73 -2.87 -1.07
N LEU A 97 -13.83 -3.14 -2.37
CA LEU A 97 -13.39 -2.22 -3.42
C LEU A 97 -14.51 -1.27 -3.89
N LEU A 98 -15.68 -1.32 -3.26
CA LEU A 98 -16.81 -0.44 -3.59
C LEU A 98 -16.55 1.00 -3.14
N THR A 99 -17.25 1.99 -3.68
CA THR A 99 -17.11 3.41 -3.28
C THR A 99 -17.22 3.61 -1.76
N ASP A 100 -18.14 2.92 -1.09
CA ASP A 100 -18.35 2.95 0.37
C ASP A 100 -17.47 1.95 1.19
N GLY A 101 -16.52 1.28 0.53
CA GLY A 101 -15.72 0.20 1.09
C GLY A 101 -14.56 0.62 1.99
N ARG A 102 -14.30 1.91 2.20
CA ARG A 102 -13.19 2.40 3.05
C ARG A 102 -13.44 2.05 4.52
N ILE A 103 -12.38 1.74 5.27
CA ILE A 103 -12.52 1.55 6.72
C ILE A 103 -12.99 2.85 7.39
N VAL A 104 -13.72 2.71 8.51
CA VAL A 104 -14.05 3.86 9.35
C VAL A 104 -12.83 4.24 10.18
N ASP A 105 -12.15 5.30 9.74
CA ASP A 105 -10.99 5.88 10.40
C ASP A 105 -11.06 7.42 10.29
N PRO A 106 -11.49 8.13 11.34
CA PRO A 106 -11.65 9.58 11.28
C PRO A 106 -10.32 10.34 11.36
N VAL A 107 -9.20 9.66 11.66
CA VAL A 107 -7.94 10.30 12.01
C VAL A 107 -7.23 10.84 10.76
N ASP A 108 -6.75 12.07 10.89
CA ASP A 108 -5.84 12.70 9.94
C ASP A 108 -4.39 12.48 10.41
N TYR A 109 -3.70 11.57 9.74
CA TYR A 109 -2.37 11.11 10.12
C TYR A 109 -1.29 11.98 9.50
N LYS A 110 -0.39 12.48 10.33
CA LYS A 110 0.85 13.13 9.87
C LYS A 110 1.90 12.07 9.53
N LEU A 111 2.37 12.09 8.29
CA LEU A 111 3.56 11.36 7.84
C LEU A 111 4.74 12.32 7.83
N TYR A 112 5.69 12.13 8.73
CA TYR A 112 6.98 12.83 8.65
C TYR A 112 7.85 12.14 7.60
N TYR A 113 8.53 12.92 6.76
CA TYR A 113 9.38 12.39 5.71
C TYR A 113 10.55 13.29 5.37
N ILE A 114 11.55 12.72 4.69
CA ILE A 114 12.74 13.39 4.19
C ILE A 114 12.97 12.92 2.77
N VAL A 115 12.97 13.85 1.81
CA VAL A 115 13.32 13.56 0.41
C VAL A 115 14.84 13.65 0.28
N LEU A 116 15.48 12.52 0.06
CA LEU A 116 16.93 12.43 -0.24
C LEU A 116 17.20 12.68 -1.72
N ASN A 117 16.27 12.27 -2.58
CA ASN A 117 16.24 12.62 -3.99
C ASN A 117 14.78 12.66 -4.45
N GLU A 118 14.37 13.72 -5.13
CA GLU A 118 13.01 13.82 -5.68
C GLU A 118 12.79 12.80 -6.80
N GLY A 119 13.85 12.51 -7.57
CA GLY A 119 13.76 11.74 -8.81
C GLY A 119 13.35 12.63 -10.00
N GLY A 120 13.60 12.16 -11.22
CA GLY A 120 13.35 12.96 -12.43
C GLY A 120 12.33 12.36 -13.39
N GLY A 121 11.76 11.21 -13.08
CA GLY A 121 10.73 10.56 -13.88
C GLY A 121 9.32 11.08 -13.58
N GLN A 122 8.37 10.16 -13.48
CA GLN A 122 6.96 10.48 -13.28
C GLN A 122 6.54 10.26 -11.84
N THR A 123 5.57 11.05 -11.36
CA THR A 123 4.89 10.81 -10.09
C THR A 123 3.86 9.68 -10.29
N PRO A 124 3.81 8.66 -9.43
CA PRO A 124 2.80 7.61 -9.51
C PRO A 124 1.45 8.11 -9.01
N THR A 125 0.35 7.61 -9.58
CA THR A 125 -1.00 7.76 -9.01
C THR A 125 -1.21 6.75 -7.87
N SER A 126 -2.33 6.89 -7.14
CA SER A 126 -2.67 6.00 -6.02
C SER A 126 -2.91 4.54 -6.44
N ILE A 127 -3.24 4.29 -7.71
CA ILE A 127 -3.55 2.96 -8.26
C ILE A 127 -2.51 2.40 -9.25
N ASP A 128 -1.44 3.17 -9.53
CA ASP A 128 -0.34 2.66 -10.36
C ASP A 128 0.36 1.48 -9.65
N SER A 129 0.83 0.50 -10.44
CA SER A 129 1.84 -0.42 -9.91
C SER A 129 3.15 0.34 -9.73
N THR A 130 3.82 0.16 -8.61
CA THR A 130 5.11 0.82 -8.30
C THR A 130 6.20 -0.21 -8.05
N PHE A 131 7.35 -0.02 -8.71
CA PHE A 131 8.55 -0.84 -8.50
C PHE A 131 9.45 -0.13 -7.50
N THR A 132 9.59 -0.70 -6.31
CA THR A 132 10.32 -0.06 -5.20
C THR A 132 11.36 -0.99 -4.59
N ALA A 133 12.52 -0.42 -4.28
CA ALA A 133 13.48 -1.03 -3.36
C ALA A 133 13.36 -0.31 -2.01
N TYR A 134 13.44 -1.03 -0.90
CA TYR A 134 13.18 -0.44 0.40
C TYR A 134 13.92 -1.14 1.53
N LYS A 135 14.07 -0.43 2.64
CA LYS A 135 14.47 -0.96 3.95
C LYS A 135 13.56 -0.36 5.00
N GLY A 136 12.93 -1.19 5.82
CA GLY A 136 12.11 -0.77 6.95
C GLY A 136 12.77 -1.08 8.29
N TRP A 137 12.49 -0.27 9.30
CA TRP A 137 12.93 -0.48 10.68
C TRP A 137 11.89 0.04 11.68
N ASN A 138 11.95 -0.45 12.91
CA ASN A 138 11.18 0.10 14.03
C ASN A 138 11.95 1.25 14.70
N LEU A 139 11.31 1.98 15.62
CA LEU A 139 11.96 3.11 16.32
C LEU A 139 13.03 2.71 17.35
N SER A 140 13.40 1.43 17.41
CA SER A 140 14.59 0.93 18.12
C SER A 140 15.73 0.58 17.15
N ASN A 141 15.63 1.02 15.88
CA ASN A 141 16.59 0.79 14.80
C ASN A 141 16.76 -0.68 14.41
N THR A 142 15.82 -1.55 14.79
CA THR A 142 15.82 -2.95 14.36
C THR A 142 15.13 -3.07 13.01
N THR A 143 15.81 -3.67 12.03
CA THR A 143 15.24 -3.96 10.71
C THR A 143 13.99 -4.83 10.82
N VAL A 144 12.92 -4.42 10.14
CA VAL A 144 11.64 -5.14 10.10
C VAL A 144 11.48 -5.93 8.82
N ASP A 145 11.91 -5.37 7.69
CA ASP A 145 11.86 -5.95 6.36
C ASP A 145 12.77 -5.15 5.42
N GLN A 146 13.27 -5.76 4.35
CA GLN A 146 14.05 -5.08 3.32
C GLN A 146 14.05 -5.82 1.99
N ASN A 147 14.03 -5.08 0.90
CA ASN A 147 14.25 -5.58 -0.45
C ASN A 147 15.12 -4.58 -1.23
N ASN A 148 16.37 -4.96 -1.49
CA ASN A 148 17.34 -4.10 -2.17
C ASN A 148 17.33 -4.26 -3.70
N THR A 149 16.64 -5.28 -4.23
CA THR A 149 16.59 -5.58 -5.67
C THR A 149 15.38 -4.98 -6.36
N GLY A 150 14.37 -4.56 -5.59
CA GLY A 150 13.11 -4.05 -6.07
C GLY A 150 12.01 -5.11 -6.09
N ILE A 151 10.78 -4.69 -5.82
CA ILE A 151 9.55 -5.47 -5.96
C ILE A 151 8.42 -4.57 -6.48
N TRP A 152 7.51 -5.16 -7.27
CA TRP A 152 6.29 -4.48 -7.72
C TRP A 152 5.24 -4.58 -6.62
N PHE A 153 4.72 -3.44 -6.19
CA PHE A 153 3.47 -3.36 -5.43
C PHE A 153 2.37 -2.84 -6.35
N SER A 154 1.16 -3.33 -6.13
CA SER A 154 -0.03 -2.85 -6.82
C SER A 154 -1.13 -2.54 -5.81
N PHE A 155 -2.00 -1.60 -6.16
CA PHE A 155 -3.21 -1.29 -5.42
C PHE A 155 -4.29 -0.81 -6.39
N PRO A 156 -5.56 -1.23 -6.22
CA PRO A 156 -5.99 -2.36 -5.40
C PRO A 156 -5.49 -3.70 -5.97
N GLU A 157 -4.82 -4.51 -5.14
CA GLU A 157 -4.50 -5.91 -5.44
C GLU A 157 -4.27 -6.69 -4.14
N ASN A 158 -4.76 -7.93 -4.07
CA ASN A 158 -4.73 -8.72 -2.84
C ASN A 158 -3.42 -9.48 -2.61
N GLN A 159 -2.61 -9.71 -3.64
CA GLN A 159 -1.44 -10.60 -3.55
C GLN A 159 -0.16 -9.87 -3.13
N ILE A 160 0.14 -8.72 -3.73
CA ILE A 160 1.37 -7.97 -3.47
C ILE A 160 1.04 -6.48 -3.30
N SER A 161 0.64 -6.12 -2.08
CA SER A 161 0.37 -4.72 -1.71
C SER A 161 1.23 -4.28 -0.52
N SER A 162 1.40 -2.98 -0.39
CA SER A 162 2.12 -2.33 0.71
C SER A 162 1.13 -1.68 1.69
N ILE A 163 1.62 -1.31 2.87
CA ILE A 163 0.82 -0.59 3.87
C ILE A 163 0.44 0.81 3.35
N SER A 164 -0.69 1.33 3.84
CA SER A 164 -1.25 2.64 3.45
C SER A 164 -0.20 3.76 3.42
N GLY A 165 0.54 3.97 4.50
CA GLY A 165 1.53 5.04 4.59
C GLY A 165 2.71 4.87 3.62
N PHE A 166 3.08 3.62 3.29
CA PHE A 166 4.13 3.34 2.32
C PHE A 166 3.68 3.71 0.91
N ARG A 167 2.44 3.38 0.53
CA ARG A 167 1.90 3.74 -0.79
C ARG A 167 1.72 5.25 -0.92
N GLN A 168 1.07 5.87 0.06
CA GLN A 168 0.70 7.29 -0.02
C GLN A 168 1.91 8.23 -0.06
N ILE A 169 3.01 7.88 0.63
CA ILE A 169 4.21 8.74 0.60
C ILE A 169 4.88 8.78 -0.78
N LEU A 170 4.64 7.82 -1.67
CA LEU A 170 5.27 7.81 -2.99
C LEU A 170 4.85 9.00 -3.85
N SER A 171 3.75 9.69 -3.52
CA SER A 171 3.29 10.91 -4.18
C SER A 171 4.27 12.09 -4.06
N VAL A 172 5.18 12.08 -3.08
CA VAL A 172 6.15 13.17 -2.85
C VAL A 172 7.46 12.99 -3.62
N ILE A 173 7.61 11.87 -4.35
CA ILE A 173 8.79 11.55 -5.16
C ILE A 173 8.38 11.03 -6.55
N LYS A 174 9.36 10.90 -7.43
CA LYS A 174 9.22 10.50 -8.83
C LYS A 174 10.03 9.25 -9.13
N THR A 175 9.65 8.52 -10.18
CA THR A 175 10.42 7.37 -10.67
C THR A 175 11.80 7.77 -11.19
N ALA A 176 12.62 6.77 -11.54
CA ALA A 176 13.84 6.99 -12.30
C ALA A 176 13.56 7.71 -13.63
N THR A 177 14.54 8.48 -14.11
CA THR A 177 14.52 9.06 -15.47
C THR A 177 14.82 8.02 -16.55
N GLY A 178 15.45 6.91 -16.16
CA GLY A 178 15.81 5.84 -17.08
C GLY A 178 16.47 4.67 -16.37
N SER A 179 16.57 3.56 -17.10
CA SER A 179 17.16 2.31 -16.62
C SER A 179 18.10 1.72 -17.65
N THR A 180 19.15 1.02 -17.21
CA THR A 180 20.11 0.33 -18.07
C THR A 180 20.25 -1.12 -17.61
N ALA A 181 20.04 -2.06 -18.53
CA ALA A 181 20.27 -3.48 -18.26
C ALA A 181 21.79 -3.77 -18.29
N ASN A 182 22.28 -4.39 -17.23
CA ASN A 182 23.69 -4.74 -17.08
C ASN A 182 23.96 -6.16 -17.60
N SER A 183 25.22 -6.44 -17.98
CA SER A 183 25.63 -7.75 -18.50
C SER A 183 25.52 -8.89 -17.49
N ASN A 184 25.41 -8.59 -16.20
CA ASN A 184 25.20 -9.54 -15.11
C ASN A 184 23.71 -9.81 -14.80
N GLY A 185 22.79 -9.28 -15.60
CA GLY A 185 21.35 -9.47 -15.44
C GLY A 185 20.68 -8.55 -14.43
N THR A 186 21.39 -7.58 -13.83
CA THR A 186 20.78 -6.54 -13.00
C THR A 186 20.36 -5.33 -13.83
N VAL A 187 19.52 -4.47 -13.25
CA VAL A 187 19.12 -3.20 -13.86
C VAL A 187 19.60 -2.05 -12.97
N SER A 188 20.30 -1.10 -13.57
CA SER A 188 20.68 0.16 -12.93
C SER A 188 19.65 1.22 -13.26
N TYR A 189 19.25 2.01 -12.27
CA TYR A 189 18.29 3.10 -12.42
C TYR A 189 18.98 4.44 -12.19
N THR A 190 18.66 5.43 -13.02
CA THR A 190 19.25 6.78 -12.95
C THR A 190 18.23 7.76 -12.37
N ASN A 191 18.66 8.58 -11.41
CA ASN A 191 17.86 9.66 -10.82
C ASN A 191 16.46 9.20 -10.36
N PHE A 192 16.40 8.14 -9.57
CA PHE A 192 15.17 7.64 -8.94
C PHE A 192 14.87 8.39 -7.64
N GLY A 193 13.58 8.52 -7.31
CA GLY A 193 13.14 9.10 -6.05
C GLY A 193 13.60 8.27 -4.86
N ASN A 194 14.06 8.92 -3.80
CA ASN A 194 14.55 8.29 -2.57
C ASN A 194 14.03 9.08 -1.38
N VAL A 195 13.20 8.45 -0.55
CA VAL A 195 12.51 9.09 0.57
C VAL A 195 12.68 8.26 1.84
N ILE A 196 12.84 8.94 2.97
CA ILE A 196 12.68 8.35 4.31
C ILE A 196 11.31 8.78 4.83
N VAL A 197 10.55 7.87 5.42
CA VAL A 197 9.22 8.15 5.98
C VAL A 197 9.07 7.50 7.35
N PHE A 198 8.34 8.18 8.24
CA PHE A 198 7.95 7.71 9.56
C PHE A 198 6.43 7.59 9.60
N ILE A 199 5.94 6.36 9.77
CA ILE A 199 4.55 5.96 9.55
C ILE A 199 3.93 5.59 10.90
N PRO A 200 2.90 6.34 11.37
CA PRO A 200 2.10 5.93 12.51
C PRO A 200 1.44 4.57 12.28
N SER A 201 1.25 3.79 13.34
CA SER A 201 0.74 2.42 13.25
C SER A 201 -0.63 2.32 12.56
N GLY A 202 -1.47 3.37 12.66
CA GLY A 202 -2.76 3.45 11.98
C GLY A 202 -2.67 3.30 10.46
N LEU A 203 -1.60 3.84 9.85
CA LEU A 203 -1.28 3.71 8.42
C LEU A 203 -0.36 2.52 8.10
N ALA A 204 -0.01 1.72 9.12
CA ALA A 204 0.83 0.54 9.02
C ALA A 204 0.06 -0.71 9.48
N TYR A 205 0.56 -1.44 10.48
CA TYR A 205 -0.01 -2.70 10.93
C TYR A 205 -1.01 -2.57 12.08
N PHE A 206 -1.20 -1.37 12.63
CA PHE A 206 -2.11 -1.02 13.72
C PHE A 206 -2.17 -2.09 14.83
N ASN A 207 -3.19 -2.94 14.87
CA ASN A 207 -3.39 -3.97 15.89
C ASN A 207 -2.78 -5.34 15.55
N THR A 208 -2.05 -5.47 14.43
CA THR A 208 -1.46 -6.71 13.92
C THR A 208 0.01 -6.78 14.28
N ILE A 209 0.44 -7.93 14.81
CA ILE A 209 1.86 -8.18 15.11
C ILE A 209 2.57 -8.59 13.82
N ARG A 210 3.76 -8.02 13.59
CA ARG A 210 4.71 -8.48 12.56
C ARG A 210 6.08 -8.73 13.22
N PRO A 211 6.98 -9.49 12.57
CA PRO A 211 8.36 -9.59 13.03
C PRO A 211 8.95 -8.21 13.30
N ASN A 212 9.50 -8.00 14.50
CA ASN A 212 10.10 -6.74 14.96
C ASN A 212 9.15 -5.51 14.98
N VAL A 213 7.84 -5.69 14.82
CA VAL A 213 6.83 -4.63 14.95
C VAL A 213 5.74 -5.08 15.92
N ALA A 214 5.74 -4.50 17.11
CA ALA A 214 4.68 -4.71 18.09
C ALA A 214 3.38 -4.02 17.67
N ARG A 215 2.25 -4.45 18.25
CA ARG A 215 0.96 -3.77 18.02
C ARG A 215 1.06 -2.30 18.43
N TYR A 216 0.39 -1.46 17.67
CA TYR A 216 0.22 -0.03 17.89
C TYR A 216 1.54 0.74 17.87
N LYS A 217 2.60 0.17 17.26
CA LYS A 217 3.90 0.82 17.14
C LYS A 217 4.14 1.41 15.75
N PRO A 218 4.69 2.63 15.70
CA PRO A 218 5.10 3.24 14.44
C PRO A 218 6.27 2.50 13.81
N ILE A 219 6.47 2.74 12.52
CA ILE A 219 7.52 2.12 11.71
C ILE A 219 8.11 3.15 10.76
N ALA A 220 9.36 2.96 10.34
CA ALA A 220 10.02 3.83 9.38
C ALA A 220 10.50 3.04 8.17
N PHE A 221 10.57 3.71 7.03
CA PHE A 221 11.10 3.14 5.79
C PHE A 221 12.00 4.14 5.09
N GLN A 222 13.04 3.61 4.45
CA GLN A 222 13.65 4.23 3.29
C GLN A 222 13.11 3.53 2.05
N ILE A 223 12.62 4.31 1.08
CA ILE A 223 12.02 3.81 -0.14
C ILE A 223 12.67 4.47 -1.36
N LYS A 224 13.10 3.65 -2.30
CA LYS A 224 13.61 4.05 -3.62
C LYS A 224 12.56 3.71 -4.67
N LEU A 225 11.99 4.72 -5.33
CA LEU A 225 10.97 4.56 -6.36
C LEU A 225 11.62 4.44 -7.74
N LEU A 226 11.70 3.22 -8.25
CA LEU A 226 12.48 2.90 -9.45
C LEU A 226 11.65 3.07 -10.71
N ALA A 227 10.42 2.55 -10.73
CA ALA A 227 9.51 2.62 -11.88
C ALA A 227 8.04 2.63 -11.43
N ARG A 228 7.15 3.05 -12.34
CA ARG A 228 5.71 2.90 -12.22
C ARG A 228 5.15 2.22 -13.47
N LYS A 229 3.96 1.64 -13.36
CA LYS A 229 3.21 1.11 -14.49
C LYS A 229 1.72 1.42 -14.30
N GLN A 230 1.16 2.13 -15.27
CA GLN A 230 -0.28 2.36 -15.36
C GLN A 230 -1.01 1.04 -15.65
N ARG A 231 -2.24 0.96 -15.18
CA ARG A 231 -3.05 -0.25 -15.23
C ARG A 231 -4.38 0.03 -15.90
N ASP A 232 -5.01 -1.07 -16.28
CA ASP A 232 -6.39 -1.25 -16.68
C ASP A 232 -6.84 -2.40 -15.78
N HIS A 233 -7.64 -2.10 -14.75
CA HIS A 233 -7.86 -3.02 -13.63
C HIS A 233 -9.00 -4.01 -13.90
N ASP A 234 -10.06 -3.57 -14.55
CA ASP A 234 -11.20 -4.37 -15.01
C ASP A 234 -10.95 -5.06 -16.37
N SER A 235 -9.97 -4.61 -17.16
CA SER A 235 -9.65 -5.08 -18.52
C SER A 235 -10.67 -4.67 -19.59
N ASP A 236 -11.18 -3.44 -19.52
CA ASP A 236 -12.07 -2.82 -20.49
C ASP A 236 -11.34 -1.97 -21.57
N ARG A 237 -10.01 -1.85 -21.47
CA ARG A 237 -9.11 -1.11 -22.37
C ARG A 237 -9.06 0.40 -22.16
N VAL A 238 -9.79 0.96 -21.21
CA VAL A 238 -9.50 2.27 -20.64
C VAL A 238 -8.40 2.07 -19.59
N LEU A 239 -7.36 2.92 -19.64
CA LEU A 239 -6.40 2.90 -18.53
C LEU A 239 -7.06 3.56 -17.34
N SER A 240 -6.99 2.92 -16.18
CA SER A 240 -7.58 3.40 -14.93
C SER A 240 -7.21 4.83 -14.56
N ASN A 241 -6.06 5.33 -15.03
CA ASN A 241 -5.66 6.72 -14.84
C ASN A 241 -6.52 7.75 -15.60
N TYR A 242 -7.34 7.33 -16.56
CA TYR A 242 -8.30 8.20 -17.26
C TYR A 242 -9.65 8.30 -16.54
N GLU A 243 -9.83 7.55 -15.46
CA GLU A 243 -11.11 7.41 -14.76
C GLU A 243 -11.10 8.10 -13.40
N ASP A 244 -10.08 8.92 -13.12
CA ASP A 244 -10.12 9.97 -12.08
C ASP A 244 -10.75 11.22 -12.70
N LEU A 245 -12.07 11.26 -12.70
CA LEU A 245 -12.85 12.27 -13.44
C LEU A 245 -12.69 13.68 -12.84
N ASN A 246 -12.43 13.73 -11.54
CA ASN A 246 -12.35 14.98 -10.79
C ASN A 246 -10.89 15.43 -10.50
N GLY A 247 -9.89 14.58 -10.77
CA GLY A 247 -8.46 14.86 -10.67
C GLY A 247 -7.93 14.90 -9.23
N ASN A 248 -8.62 14.26 -8.28
CA ASN A 248 -8.24 14.25 -6.87
C ASN A 248 -7.33 13.08 -6.47
N ASN A 249 -7.05 12.15 -7.40
CA ASN A 249 -6.25 10.94 -7.20
C ASN A 249 -6.86 9.94 -6.17
N ASP A 250 -8.18 9.99 -5.96
CA ASP A 250 -9.00 9.02 -5.22
C ASP A 250 -10.02 8.35 -6.14
N PHE A 251 -9.53 7.52 -7.07
CA PHE A 251 -10.32 6.75 -8.05
C PHE A 251 -11.48 5.92 -7.49
N PHE A 252 -11.57 5.74 -6.16
CA PHE A 252 -12.69 5.05 -5.54
C PHE A 252 -13.92 5.93 -5.32
N ASP A 253 -13.85 7.24 -5.61
CA ASP A 253 -14.98 8.15 -5.47
C ASP A 253 -15.65 8.56 -6.80
N ASP A 254 -15.10 8.11 -7.94
CA ASP A 254 -15.68 8.22 -9.27
C ASP A 254 -16.49 6.95 -9.62
N ASP A 255 -17.79 7.10 -9.77
CA ASP A 255 -18.81 6.05 -9.96
C ASP A 255 -19.97 6.69 -10.74
N THR A 256 -19.96 6.51 -12.06
CA THR A 256 -20.81 7.26 -12.99
C THR A 256 -22.27 6.81 -12.91
N ASP A 257 -22.54 5.51 -12.82
CA ASP A 257 -23.90 4.96 -12.78
C ASP A 257 -24.48 4.84 -11.35
N GLY A 258 -23.64 4.97 -10.33
CA GLY A 258 -24.02 4.96 -8.92
C GLY A 258 -24.27 3.56 -8.35
N ASP A 259 -23.77 2.50 -8.99
CA ASP A 259 -23.94 1.12 -8.54
C ASP A 259 -22.97 0.73 -7.39
N LYS A 260 -22.03 1.64 -7.07
CA LYS A 260 -20.95 1.57 -6.07
C LYS A 260 -19.68 0.87 -6.51
N ILE A 261 -19.59 0.40 -7.75
CA ILE A 261 -18.33 -0.05 -8.33
C ILE A 261 -17.67 1.21 -8.90
N PRO A 262 -16.47 1.59 -8.43
CA PRO A 262 -15.79 2.74 -9.03
C PRO A 262 -15.46 2.43 -10.49
N ASN A 263 -15.53 3.43 -11.37
CA ASN A 263 -15.38 3.27 -12.83
C ASN A 263 -14.18 2.40 -13.19
N PHE A 264 -13.01 2.67 -12.59
CA PHE A 264 -11.78 1.91 -12.86
C PHE A 264 -11.79 0.43 -12.46
N LEU A 265 -12.90 -0.08 -11.91
CA LEU A 265 -13.16 -1.47 -11.57
C LEU A 265 -14.48 -1.98 -12.16
N ASP A 266 -15.20 -1.14 -12.89
CA ASP A 266 -16.39 -1.46 -13.66
C ASP A 266 -16.02 -1.78 -15.11
N LYS A 267 -16.93 -2.38 -15.88
CA LYS A 267 -16.74 -2.68 -17.31
C LYS A 267 -17.80 -2.03 -18.17
N ASP A 268 -18.72 -1.33 -17.54
CA ASP A 268 -19.96 -0.77 -18.03
C ASP A 268 -20.19 0.50 -17.20
N ASP A 269 -19.23 1.43 -17.25
CA ASP A 269 -19.06 2.48 -16.23
C ASP A 269 -20.29 3.38 -16.08
N ASP A 270 -21.06 3.56 -17.15
CA ASP A 270 -22.28 4.34 -17.19
C ASP A 270 -23.58 3.52 -17.01
N GLY A 271 -23.46 2.19 -16.96
CA GLY A 271 -24.56 1.25 -16.73
C GLY A 271 -25.57 1.15 -17.88
N ASP A 272 -25.22 1.53 -19.11
CA ASP A 272 -26.13 1.49 -20.27
C ASP A 272 -26.31 0.08 -20.89
N SER A 273 -25.58 -0.92 -20.36
CA SER A 273 -25.48 -2.32 -20.82
C SER A 273 -24.63 -2.54 -22.08
N ILE A 274 -23.87 -1.55 -22.54
CA ILE A 274 -22.84 -1.65 -23.57
C ILE A 274 -21.48 -1.53 -22.88
N LEU A 275 -20.78 -2.65 -22.74
CA LEU A 275 -19.45 -2.65 -22.11
C LEU A 275 -18.53 -1.53 -22.66
N THR A 276 -17.90 -0.76 -21.78
CA THR A 276 -16.95 0.34 -22.04
C THR A 276 -16.08 0.08 -23.27
N LYS A 277 -15.44 -1.09 -23.32
CA LYS A 277 -14.56 -1.50 -24.44
C LYS A 277 -15.19 -1.48 -25.84
N ASN A 278 -16.51 -1.62 -25.93
CA ASN A 278 -17.26 -1.68 -27.18
C ASN A 278 -17.67 -0.29 -27.68
N GLU A 279 -17.50 0.73 -26.85
CA GLU A 279 -17.81 2.13 -27.15
C GLU A 279 -16.55 2.92 -27.53
N LEU A 280 -15.38 2.32 -27.30
CA LEU A 280 -14.09 2.86 -27.71
C LEU A 280 -13.84 2.67 -29.22
N THR A 281 -13.12 3.63 -29.80
CA THR A 281 -12.62 3.56 -31.17
C THR A 281 -11.15 3.13 -31.21
N TYR A 282 -10.79 2.33 -32.22
CA TYR A 282 -9.49 1.67 -32.34
C TYR A 282 -8.77 2.01 -33.64
N ASP A 283 -7.44 2.16 -33.56
CA ASP A 283 -6.59 2.29 -34.74
C ASP A 283 -6.43 0.95 -35.48
N VAL A 284 -5.74 0.99 -36.63
CA VAL A 284 -5.49 -0.20 -37.46
C VAL A 284 -4.67 -1.30 -36.75
N ASN A 285 -3.99 -0.97 -35.65
CA ASN A 285 -3.20 -1.90 -34.84
C ASN A 285 -3.97 -2.39 -33.60
N GLY A 286 -5.20 -1.93 -33.39
CA GLY A 286 -6.04 -2.27 -32.24
C GLY A 286 -5.75 -1.47 -30.97
N ASN A 287 -5.05 -0.33 -31.07
CA ASN A 287 -4.87 0.59 -29.94
C ASN A 287 -6.07 1.54 -29.84
N VAL A 288 -6.48 1.86 -28.61
CA VAL A 288 -7.52 2.88 -28.36
C VAL A 288 -7.05 4.23 -28.90
N ILE A 289 -7.93 4.92 -29.61
CA ILE A 289 -7.71 6.27 -30.12
C ILE A 289 -8.10 7.29 -29.04
N LEU A 290 -7.26 8.31 -28.86
CA LEU A 290 -7.51 9.44 -27.96
C LEU A 290 -7.61 10.76 -28.76
N PRO A 291 -8.45 11.73 -28.33
CA PRO A 291 -9.40 11.65 -27.21
C PRO A 291 -10.47 10.58 -27.45
N PHE A 292 -11.10 10.11 -26.36
CA PHE A 292 -12.22 9.17 -26.46
C PHE A 292 -13.36 9.78 -27.28
N ASP A 293 -14.12 8.92 -27.95
CA ASP A 293 -15.25 9.39 -28.75
C ASP A 293 -16.35 9.93 -27.84
N ASP A 294 -16.97 11.01 -28.32
CA ASP A 294 -18.11 11.72 -27.75
C ASP A 294 -19.02 11.98 -28.95
N CYS A 295 -20.03 11.11 -29.12
CA CYS A 295 -20.80 11.01 -30.35
C CYS A 295 -21.89 12.07 -30.48
N ASP A 296 -22.35 12.64 -29.38
CA ASP A 296 -23.39 13.67 -29.34
C ASP A 296 -22.82 15.09 -29.13
N GLY A 297 -21.55 15.18 -28.69
CA GLY A 297 -20.76 16.39 -28.58
C GLY A 297 -21.01 17.18 -27.30
N ASP A 298 -21.51 16.54 -26.23
CA ASP A 298 -21.82 17.21 -24.96
C ASP A 298 -20.58 17.36 -24.03
N GLY A 299 -19.48 16.69 -24.35
CA GLY A 299 -18.22 16.71 -23.64
C GLY A 299 -17.97 15.52 -22.70
N ILE A 300 -18.90 14.57 -22.61
CA ILE A 300 -18.76 13.32 -21.88
C ILE A 300 -18.36 12.22 -22.88
N PRO A 301 -17.27 11.46 -22.62
CA PRO A 301 -16.95 10.30 -23.46
C PRO A 301 -18.08 9.27 -23.45
N ASN A 302 -18.33 8.61 -24.58
CA ASN A 302 -19.41 7.62 -24.71
C ASN A 302 -19.41 6.57 -23.59
N TYR A 303 -18.24 6.06 -23.19
CA TYR A 303 -18.15 5.04 -22.13
C TYR A 303 -18.53 5.53 -20.72
N LEU A 304 -18.81 6.81 -20.56
CA LEU A 304 -19.31 7.45 -19.35
C LEU A 304 -20.68 8.10 -19.59
N ASP A 305 -21.33 7.83 -20.72
CA ASP A 305 -22.52 8.53 -21.18
C ASP A 305 -23.60 7.57 -21.70
N THR A 306 -24.71 7.50 -20.93
CA THR A 306 -25.87 6.67 -21.25
C THR A 306 -26.65 7.13 -22.50
N ASP A 307 -26.34 8.30 -23.05
CA ASP A 307 -27.05 8.84 -24.20
C ASP A 307 -26.73 8.05 -25.49
N PRO A 308 -27.76 7.63 -26.25
CA PRO A 308 -27.54 6.81 -27.42
C PRO A 308 -26.88 7.61 -28.54
N CYS A 309 -25.77 7.09 -29.06
CA CYS A 309 -25.15 7.65 -30.25
C CYS A 309 -26.12 7.66 -31.46
N PRO A 310 -26.23 8.79 -32.19
CA PRO A 310 -27.19 8.97 -33.29
C PRO A 310 -26.92 8.13 -34.55
#